data_AF-A0A924K364-F1
#
_entry.id   AF-A0A924K364-F1
#
_cell.length_a   1.000
_cell.length_b   1.000
_cell.length_c   1.000
_cell.angle_alpha   90.00
_cell.angle_beta   90.00
_cell.angle_gamma   90.00
#
_symmetry.space_group_name_H-M   'P 1'
#
loop_
_entity.id
_entity.type
_entity.pdbx_description
1 polymer ?
#
loop_
_entity_poly.entity_id
_entity_poly.type
_entity_poly.pdbx_seq_one_letter_code
_entity_poly.pdbx_strand_id
1 'polypeptide(L)'
;MAKPAPELRALALAGPTASGKTGAALAIACEHGAEIISVDSALVYRGMDIGTAKPTPAERAAVPHHLIDIRDPLQTYNAAEFAADAARLIGEINGRGKLALLVGGTMLYFKALFDGLDA
;
A
#
# COMPACT_ATOMS: atom_id res chain seq x y z
N MET A 1 -14.91 -21.57 -21.26
CA MET A 1 -13.88 -20.54 -21.53
C MET A 1 -13.55 -19.86 -20.21
N ALA A 2 -12.30 -19.93 -19.75
CA ALA A 2 -11.89 -19.23 -18.52
C ALA A 2 -11.90 -17.72 -18.80
N LYS A 3 -12.58 -16.96 -17.95
CA LYS A 3 -12.53 -15.49 -17.96
C LYS A 3 -11.06 -15.07 -17.81
N PRO A 4 -10.52 -14.17 -18.64
CA PRO A 4 -9.14 -13.71 -18.46
C PRO A 4 -8.99 -13.18 -17.02
N ALA A 5 -7.94 -13.62 -16.33
CA ALA A 5 -7.62 -13.07 -15.03
C ALA A 5 -7.51 -11.54 -15.17
N PRO A 6 -8.13 -10.75 -14.27
CA PRO A 6 -7.98 -9.31 -14.33
C PRO A 6 -6.49 -8.97 -14.33
N GLU A 7 -6.03 -8.20 -15.31
CA GLU A 7 -4.69 -7.61 -15.27
C GLU A 7 -4.61 -6.76 -14.00
N LEU A 8 -3.89 -7.23 -12.98
CA LEU A 8 -3.60 -6.43 -11.80
C LEU A 8 -2.74 -5.25 -12.25
N ARG A 9 -3.31 -4.05 -12.23
CA ARG A 9 -2.66 -2.82 -12.67
C ARG A 9 -2.36 -1.96 -11.46
N ALA A 10 -1.10 -1.99 -11.05
CA ALA A 10 -0.58 -1.19 -9.95
C ALA A 10 0.66 -0.42 -10.37
N LEU A 11 0.82 0.78 -9.80
CA LEU A 11 2.05 1.57 -9.88
C LEU A 11 2.76 1.47 -8.53
N ALA A 12 4.06 1.16 -8.53
CA ALA A 12 4.86 1.11 -7.32
C ALA A 12 5.80 2.32 -7.22
N LEU A 13 5.68 3.07 -6.12
CA LEU A 13 6.61 4.12 -5.73
C LEU A 13 7.44 3.64 -4.54
N ALA A 14 8.56 3.00 -4.86
CA ALA A 14 9.52 2.47 -3.90
C ALA A 14 10.69 3.44 -3.65
N GLY A 15 11.26 3.41 -2.44
CA GLY A 15 12.44 4.21 -2.10
C GLY A 15 12.71 4.25 -0.59
N PRO A 16 13.89 4.72 -0.16
CA PRO A 16 14.29 4.72 1.25
C PRO A 16 13.42 5.69 2.09
N THR A 17 13.40 5.49 3.39
CA THR A 17 12.74 6.43 4.32
C THR A 17 13.27 7.85 4.11
N ALA A 18 12.41 8.85 4.28
CA ALA A 18 12.71 10.28 4.07
C ALA A 18 13.06 10.70 2.63
N SER A 19 12.85 9.85 1.60
CA SER A 19 13.08 10.22 0.19
C SER A 19 11.96 11.03 -0.48
N GLY A 20 11.00 11.57 0.30
CA GLY A 20 9.89 12.39 -0.23
C GLY A 20 8.73 11.63 -0.89
N LYS A 21 8.66 10.29 -0.75
CA LYS A 21 7.61 9.46 -1.40
C LYS A 21 6.19 9.90 -1.08
N THR A 22 5.91 10.29 0.16
CA THR A 22 4.55 10.68 0.58
C THR A 22 4.03 11.85 -0.25
N GLY A 23 4.83 12.90 -0.43
CA GLY A 23 4.44 14.06 -1.24
C GLY A 23 4.21 13.69 -2.71
N ALA A 24 5.12 12.91 -3.31
CA ALA A 24 4.97 12.43 -4.68
C ALA A 24 3.75 11.52 -4.85
N ALA A 25 3.48 10.64 -3.89
CA ALA A 25 2.32 9.76 -3.90
C ALA A 25 1.01 10.52 -3.84
N LEU A 26 0.92 11.55 -2.97
CA LEU A 26 -0.26 12.41 -2.89
C LEU A 26 -0.49 13.16 -4.19
N ALA A 27 0.57 13.70 -4.81
CA ALA A 27 0.45 14.38 -6.10
C ALA A 27 -0.10 13.43 -7.19
N ILE A 28 0.48 12.24 -7.33
CA ILE A 28 0.02 11.22 -8.28
C ILE A 28 -1.44 10.82 -8.00
N ALA A 29 -1.78 10.59 -6.72
CA ALA A 29 -3.11 10.14 -6.34
C ALA A 29 -4.19 11.20 -6.59
N CYS A 30 -3.90 12.48 -6.29
CA CYS A 30 -4.81 13.58 -6.59
C CYS A 30 -5.01 13.79 -8.09
N GLU A 31 -3.94 13.74 -8.89
CA GLU A 31 -3.99 14.00 -10.33
C GLU A 31 -4.66 12.87 -11.11
N HIS A 32 -4.41 11.61 -10.73
CA HIS A 32 -4.89 10.44 -11.46
C HIS A 32 -6.05 9.71 -10.79
N GLY A 33 -6.57 10.23 -9.67
CA GLY A 33 -7.63 9.57 -8.90
C GLY A 33 -7.21 8.21 -8.34
N ALA A 34 -5.93 8.03 -8.05
CA ALA A 34 -5.38 6.78 -7.52
C ALA A 34 -5.71 6.60 -6.04
N GLU A 35 -5.72 5.35 -5.58
CA GLU A 35 -5.81 5.01 -4.15
C GLU A 35 -4.47 4.44 -3.67
N ILE A 36 -4.01 4.88 -2.51
CA ILE A 36 -2.70 4.53 -1.97
C ILE A 36 -2.80 3.25 -1.14
N ILE A 37 -1.95 2.26 -1.43
CA ILE A 37 -1.71 1.10 -0.59
C ILE A 37 -0.35 1.27 0.08
N SER A 38 -0.33 1.35 1.41
CA SER A 38 0.92 1.46 2.16
C SER A 38 1.72 0.15 2.09
N VAL A 39 3.00 0.25 1.72
CA VAL A 39 3.98 -0.83 1.70
C VAL A 39 5.03 -0.58 2.78
N ASP A 40 4.55 -0.44 4.02
CA ASP A 40 5.37 -0.15 5.19
C ASP A 40 4.89 -0.99 6.37
N SER A 41 5.80 -1.80 6.92
CA SER A 41 5.49 -2.73 8.02
C SER A 41 5.17 -2.03 9.35
N ALA A 42 5.56 -0.76 9.52
CA ALA A 42 5.32 -0.01 10.74
C ALA A 42 3.98 0.75 10.70
N LEU A 43 3.56 1.25 9.53
CA LEU A 43 2.33 2.05 9.39
C LEU A 43 1.04 1.25 9.60
N VAL A 44 1.12 -0.08 9.51
CA VAL A 44 0.03 -1.03 9.74
C VAL A 44 -0.53 -0.94 11.17
N TYR A 45 0.27 -0.52 12.15
CA TYR A 45 -0.10 -0.56 13.56
C TYR A 45 -0.75 0.73 14.08
N ARG A 46 -1.85 0.56 14.82
CA ARG A 46 -2.59 1.65 15.48
C ARG A 46 -1.81 2.31 16.60
N GLY A 47 -1.97 3.62 16.74
CA GLY A 47 -1.39 4.41 17.84
C GLY A 47 0.13 4.62 17.76
N MET A 48 0.78 4.07 16.75
CA MET A 48 2.22 4.24 16.49
C MET A 48 2.43 5.31 15.42
N ASP A 49 2.12 6.58 15.70
CA ASP A 49 2.05 7.61 14.65
C ASP A 49 3.36 8.39 14.48
N ILE A 50 3.93 8.88 15.59
CA ILE A 50 5.11 9.77 15.58
C ILE A 50 6.37 9.01 15.16
N GLY A 51 6.63 7.86 15.81
CA GLY A 51 7.85 7.08 15.58
C GLY A 51 7.94 6.43 14.20
N THR A 52 6.82 6.34 13.47
CA THR A 52 6.76 5.71 12.15
C THR A 52 6.59 6.72 11.02
N ALA A 53 6.58 8.03 11.33
CA ALA A 53 6.29 9.09 10.35
C ALA A 53 5.01 8.83 9.54
N LYS A 54 3.93 8.42 10.22
CA LYS A 54 2.66 8.10 9.57
C LYS A 54 2.09 9.35 8.86
N PRO A 55 1.52 9.22 7.65
CA PRO A 55 0.85 10.34 6.99
C PRO A 55 -0.17 10.99 7.92
N THR A 56 -0.18 12.30 7.97
CA THR A 56 -1.05 13.11 8.82
C THR A 56 -2.53 12.87 8.49
N PRO A 57 -3.47 13.16 9.42
CA PRO A 57 -4.91 13.07 9.13
C PRO A 57 -5.34 13.87 7.90
N ALA A 58 -4.73 15.04 7.66
CA ALA A 58 -5.01 15.87 6.50
C ALA A 58 -4.57 15.19 5.18
N GLU A 59 -3.39 14.59 5.15
CA GLU A 59 -2.90 13.83 3.99
C GLU A 59 -3.75 12.58 3.72
N ARG A 60 -4.18 11.88 4.78
CA ARG A 60 -5.06 10.72 4.67
C ARG A 60 -6.49 11.07 4.25
N ALA A 61 -6.94 12.30 4.53
CA ALA A 61 -8.23 12.80 4.08
C ALA A 61 -8.22 13.25 2.62
N ALA A 62 -7.05 13.61 2.07
CA ALA A 62 -6.92 14.08 0.70
C ALA A 62 -7.17 12.96 -0.32
N VAL A 63 -6.66 11.74 -0.05
CA VAL A 63 -6.85 10.56 -0.91
C VAL A 63 -6.99 9.29 -0.07
N PRO A 64 -7.72 8.26 -0.54
CA PRO A 64 -7.84 7.00 0.20
C PRO A 64 -6.48 6.34 0.43
N HIS A 65 -6.21 5.99 1.68
CA HIS A 65 -5.05 5.20 2.09
C HIS A 65 -5.49 3.86 2.67
N HIS A 66 -4.82 2.79 2.27
CA HIS A 66 -5.07 1.42 2.69
C HIS A 66 -3.86 0.86 3.44
N LEU A 67 -4.11 -0.16 4.28
CA LEU A 67 -3.10 -0.85 5.09
C LEU A 67 -2.36 0.03 6.11
N ILE A 68 -3.00 1.11 6.54
CA ILE A 68 -2.58 1.95 7.67
C ILE A 68 -3.58 1.72 8.81
N ASP A 69 -3.10 1.61 10.05
CA ASP A 69 -3.97 1.44 11.23
C ASP A 69 -4.91 0.23 11.16
N ILE A 70 -4.47 -0.86 10.52
CA ILE A 70 -5.26 -2.08 10.34
C ILE A 70 -5.04 -3.13 11.45
N ARG A 71 -3.92 -3.06 12.19
CA ARG A 71 -3.59 -4.00 13.28
C ARG A 71 -3.38 -3.29 14.61
N ASP A 72 -3.66 -4.01 15.69
CA ASP A 72 -3.19 -3.64 17.02
C ASP A 72 -1.68 -3.94 17.14
N PRO A 73 -0.87 -3.13 17.87
CA PRO A 73 0.57 -3.38 18.05
C PRO A 73 0.93 -4.75 18.64
N LEU A 74 0.01 -5.42 19.35
CA LEU A 74 0.21 -6.76 19.90
C LEU A 74 -0.06 -7.88 18.89
N GLN A 75 -0.58 -7.55 17.71
CA GLN A 75 -0.87 -8.50 16.64
C GLN A 75 0.31 -8.58 15.67
N THR A 76 0.58 -9.77 15.16
CA THR A 76 1.56 -9.93 14.09
C THR A 76 0.97 -9.51 12.75
N TYR A 77 1.79 -8.92 11.88
CA TYR A 77 1.50 -8.75 10.47
C TYR A 77 2.72 -9.10 9.63
N ASN A 78 2.60 -10.16 8.82
CA ASN A 78 3.71 -10.69 8.03
C ASN A 78 3.57 -10.40 6.53
N ALA A 79 4.63 -10.73 5.78
CA ALA A 79 4.70 -10.46 4.35
C ALA A 79 3.68 -11.26 3.52
N ALA A 80 3.25 -12.44 3.98
CA ALA A 80 2.22 -13.24 3.31
C ALA A 80 0.84 -12.58 3.46
N GLU A 81 0.53 -12.11 4.66
CA GLU A 81 -0.68 -11.34 4.93
C GLU A 81 -0.72 -10.06 4.11
N PHE A 82 0.40 -9.31 4.08
CA PHE A 82 0.54 -8.14 3.22
C PHE A 82 0.26 -8.47 1.75
N ALA A 83 0.90 -9.51 1.20
CA ALA A 83 0.74 -9.86 -0.20
C ALA A 83 -0.72 -10.20 -0.55
N ALA A 84 -1.40 -10.96 0.33
CA ALA A 84 -2.82 -11.29 0.17
C ALA A 84 -3.72 -10.05 0.24
N ASP A 85 -3.51 -9.19 1.22
CA ASP A 85 -4.28 -7.95 1.38
C ASP A 85 -4.06 -6.97 0.23
N ALA A 86 -2.81 -6.78 -0.18
CA ALA A 86 -2.44 -5.91 -1.29
C ALA A 86 -3.03 -6.42 -2.60
N ALA A 87 -2.93 -7.71 -2.90
CA ALA A 87 -3.52 -8.30 -4.10
C ALA A 87 -5.05 -8.12 -4.15
N ARG A 88 -5.74 -8.34 -3.02
CA ARG A 88 -7.18 -8.09 -2.90
C ARG A 88 -7.51 -6.62 -3.15
N LEU A 89 -6.80 -5.70 -2.50
CA LEU A 89 -7.02 -4.26 -2.64
C LEU A 89 -6.76 -3.77 -4.05
N ILE A 90 -5.70 -4.24 -4.72
CA ILE A 90 -5.42 -3.91 -6.13
C ILE A 90 -6.62 -4.30 -6.99
N GLY A 91 -7.15 -5.53 -6.84
CA GLY A 91 -8.33 -5.98 -7.55
C GLY A 91 -9.57 -5.13 -7.29
N GLU A 92 -9.83 -4.77 -6.03
CA GLU A 92 -10.96 -3.92 -5.64
C GLU A 92 -10.85 -2.49 -6.20
N ILE A 93 -9.66 -1.89 -6.12
CA ILE A 93 -9.38 -0.54 -6.63
C ILE A 93 -9.51 -0.51 -8.16
N ASN A 94 -8.91 -1.49 -8.85
CA ASN A 94 -9.04 -1.61 -10.29
C ASN A 94 -10.49 -1.90 -10.70
N GLY A 95 -11.24 -2.67 -9.92
CA GLY A 95 -12.67 -2.92 -10.14
C GLY A 95 -13.54 -1.66 -10.05
N ARG A 96 -13.10 -0.64 -9.30
CA ARG A 96 -13.70 0.71 -9.27
C ARG A 96 -13.22 1.61 -10.43
N GLY A 97 -12.39 1.10 -11.34
CA GLY A 97 -11.80 1.87 -12.45
C GLY A 97 -10.67 2.81 -12.01
N LYS A 98 -10.10 2.61 -10.82
CA LYS A 98 -9.03 3.46 -10.28
C LYS A 98 -7.67 2.77 -10.33
N LEU A 99 -6.61 3.57 -10.26
CA LEU A 99 -5.23 3.10 -10.16
C LEU A 99 -4.90 2.73 -8.70
N ALA A 100 -4.32 1.55 -8.49
CA ALA A 100 -3.71 1.18 -7.21
C ALA A 100 -2.27 1.69 -7.18
N LEU A 101 -1.94 2.53 -6.20
CA LEU A 101 -0.61 3.11 -6.01
C LEU A 101 0.05 2.52 -4.76
N LEU A 102 1.00 1.60 -4.94
CA LEU A 102 1.79 0.99 -3.87
C LEU A 102 2.90 1.96 -3.44
N VAL A 103 2.92 2.39 -2.18
CA VAL A 103 3.88 3.40 -1.68
C VAL A 103 4.57 2.90 -0.42
N GLY A 104 5.89 2.78 -0.46
CA GLY A 104 6.62 2.38 0.74
C GLY A 104 8.05 1.92 0.47
N GLY A 105 8.66 1.31 1.49
CA GLY A 105 10.06 0.93 1.49
C GLY A 105 10.35 -0.51 1.93
N THR A 106 9.33 -1.26 2.37
CA THR A 106 9.53 -2.64 2.84
C THR A 106 9.74 -3.56 1.64
N MET A 107 11.00 -3.76 1.22
CA MET A 107 11.33 -4.56 0.02
C MET A 107 10.85 -6.02 0.14
N LEU A 108 10.81 -6.58 1.35
CA LEU A 108 10.26 -7.92 1.57
C LEU A 108 8.78 -8.01 1.20
N TYR A 109 8.00 -6.96 1.42
CA TYR A 109 6.59 -6.90 1.04
C TYR A 109 6.43 -6.84 -0.48
N PHE A 110 7.26 -6.08 -1.18
CA PHE A 110 7.30 -6.09 -2.64
C PHE A 110 7.69 -7.46 -3.20
N LYS A 111 8.74 -8.09 -2.66
CA LYS A 111 9.12 -9.45 -3.07
C LYS A 111 7.98 -10.45 -2.87
N ALA A 112 7.34 -10.43 -1.70
CA ALA A 112 6.21 -11.30 -1.40
C ALA A 112 5.02 -11.10 -2.37
N LEU A 113 4.76 -9.85 -2.76
CA LEU A 113 3.67 -9.51 -3.67
C LEU A 113 3.97 -9.88 -5.14
N PHE A 114 5.20 -9.68 -5.60
CA PHE A 114 5.58 -9.90 -7.00
C PHE A 114 6.07 -11.32 -7.30
N ASP A 115 6.87 -11.89 -6.41
CA ASP A 115 7.54 -13.19 -6.62
C ASP A 115 6.93 -14.31 -5.78
N GLY A 116 6.16 -13.98 -4.73
CA GLY A 116 5.82 -14.92 -3.67
C GLY A 116 6.95 -15.09 -2.65
N LEU A 117 6.68 -15.81 -1.57
CA LEU A 117 7.63 -16.00 -0.45
C LEU A 117 8.54 -17.22 -0.59
N ASP A 118 8.21 -18.15 -1.48
CA ASP A 118 8.93 -19.41 -1.70
C ASP A 118 9.84 -19.37 -2.95
N ALA A 119 10.07 -18.18 -3.50
CA ALA A 119 10.81 -17.94 -4.75
C ALA A 119 12.26 -17.48 -4.54
#